data_AF-A0AA39H1E5-F1
#
_entry.id   AF-A0AA39H1E5-F1
#
_cell.length_a   1.000
_cell.length_b   1.000
_cell.length_c   1.000
_cell.angle_alpha   90.00
_cell.angle_beta   90.00
_cell.angle_gamma   90.00
#
_symmetry.space_group_name_H-M   'P 1'
#
loop_
_entity.id
_entity.type
_entity.pdbx_description
1 polymer ?
#
loop_
_entity_poly.entity_id
_entity_poly.type
_entity_poly.pdbx_seq_one_letter_code
_entity_poly.pdbx_strand_id
1 'polypeptide(L)'
;MQNSERDKDVKLVQATNHPEAQLPPKVESFIVRGTGSASDPITIIEDVTGQETLYPSKKRIRAQEEKEAQLGFSSKVAEILKCAICRGLLYKPVMTHPCAHRFCAGCLSLTIDHWSRSARPPGTLPPCPTCRSAMSTTIQDRTTAAVVDCLLDCFPSLIQPAHHRQLLDSCDHFSCPRQIFQNGASI
;
A
#
# COMPACT_ATOMS: atom_id res chain seq x y z
N MET A 1 2.15 28.01 -69.11
CA MET A 1 3.24 27.02 -69.17
C MET A 1 3.68 26.71 -67.74
N GLN A 2 3.51 25.45 -67.33
CA GLN A 2 4.20 24.69 -66.25
C GLN A 2 4.16 25.27 -64.82
N ASN A 3 3.33 24.75 -63.91
CA ASN A 3 3.56 23.59 -63.02
C ASN A 3 4.95 23.52 -62.36
N SER A 4 4.98 23.59 -61.02
CA SER A 4 5.77 22.64 -60.22
C SER A 4 5.08 22.40 -58.88
N GLU A 5 4.42 21.25 -58.80
CA GLU A 5 3.88 20.61 -57.61
C GLU A 5 5.03 20.13 -56.71
N ARG A 6 4.84 20.20 -55.39
CA ARG A 6 5.49 19.26 -54.46
C ARG A 6 4.49 18.83 -53.39
N ASP A 7 3.98 17.62 -53.62
CA ASP A 7 3.36 16.70 -52.68
C ASP A 7 4.06 16.66 -51.33
N LYS A 8 3.25 16.62 -50.26
CA LYS A 8 3.58 15.87 -49.05
C LYS A 8 2.33 15.11 -48.61
N ASP A 9 2.45 13.80 -48.70
CA ASP A 9 1.46 12.78 -48.37
C ASP A 9 0.80 12.99 -47.00
N VAL A 10 -0.51 13.20 -46.99
CA VAL A 10 -1.35 13.00 -45.81
C VAL A 10 -1.67 11.51 -45.74
N LYS A 11 -0.96 10.76 -44.90
CA LYS A 11 -1.31 9.37 -44.60
C LYS A 11 -2.63 9.34 -43.81
N LEU A 12 -3.64 8.77 -44.45
CA LEU A 12 -4.89 8.31 -43.84
C LEU A 12 -4.57 7.24 -42.79
N VAL A 13 -4.67 7.57 -41.50
CA VAL A 13 -4.60 6.58 -40.43
C VAL A 13 -6.00 5.98 -40.27
N GLN A 14 -6.10 4.70 -40.61
CA GLN A 14 -7.34 3.91 -40.50
C GLN A 14 -7.78 3.81 -39.03
N ALA A 15 -9.08 4.02 -38.79
CA ALA A 15 -9.71 3.86 -37.49
C ALA A 15 -9.64 2.39 -37.05
N THR A 16 -8.79 2.09 -36.07
CA THR A 16 -8.81 0.81 -35.37
C THR A 16 -9.90 0.84 -34.31
N ASN A 17 -10.82 -0.12 -34.37
CA ASN A 17 -11.92 -0.31 -33.44
C ASN A 17 -11.43 -0.37 -31.98
N HIS A 18 -11.78 0.65 -31.18
CA HIS A 18 -11.65 0.62 -29.72
C HIS A 18 -12.93 0.02 -29.11
N PRO A 19 -12.86 -0.79 -28.04
CA PRO A 19 -14.04 -1.29 -27.35
C PRO A 19 -14.86 -0.15 -26.75
N GLU A 20 -16.18 -0.25 -26.89
CA GLU A 20 -17.23 0.61 -26.33
C GLU A 20 -16.86 1.18 -24.96
N ALA A 21 -16.48 2.46 -24.94
CA ALA A 21 -16.46 3.24 -23.71
C ALA A 21 -17.92 3.51 -23.33
N GLN A 22 -18.42 2.74 -22.37
CA GLN A 22 -19.75 2.91 -21.80
C GLN A 22 -19.85 4.33 -21.24
N LEU A 23 -20.73 5.14 -21.86
CA LEU A 23 -21.00 6.52 -21.50
C LEU A 23 -21.46 6.59 -20.03
N PRO A 24 -20.92 7.49 -19.18
CA PRO A 24 -21.41 7.63 -17.81
C PRO A 24 -22.91 8.00 -17.78
N PRO A 25 -23.66 7.59 -16.74
CA PRO A 25 -25.10 7.82 -16.65
C PRO A 25 -25.42 9.31 -16.69
N LYS A 26 -26.46 9.68 -17.45
CA LYS A 26 -26.99 11.04 -17.54
C LYS A 26 -27.37 11.52 -16.14
N VAL A 27 -26.67 12.52 -15.63
CA VAL A 27 -27.01 13.17 -14.36
C VAL A 27 -28.17 14.12 -14.65
N GLU A 28 -29.36 13.80 -14.13
CA GLU A 28 -30.62 14.49 -14.52
C GLU A 28 -30.86 15.83 -13.83
N SER A 29 -30.13 16.16 -12.76
CA SER A 29 -30.14 17.51 -12.21
C SER A 29 -28.95 17.75 -11.28
N PHE A 30 -28.37 18.94 -11.37
CA PHE A 30 -27.31 19.39 -10.48
C PHE A 30 -27.82 20.59 -9.68
N ILE A 31 -27.68 20.57 -8.37
CA ILE A 31 -27.93 21.75 -7.54
C ILE A 31 -26.69 22.64 -7.61
N VAL A 32 -26.79 23.70 -8.42
CA VAL A 32 -25.80 24.77 -8.45
C VAL A 32 -26.06 25.70 -7.26
N ARG A 33 -25.08 25.85 -6.37
CA ARG A 33 -25.10 26.85 -5.30
C ARG A 33 -23.87 27.74 -5.44
N GLY A 34 -24.05 29.06 -5.35
CA GLY A 34 -22.97 30.05 -5.41
C GLY A 34 -23.19 31.12 -6.48
N THR A 35 -22.43 32.22 -6.39
CA THR A 35 -22.52 33.39 -7.29
C THR A 35 -21.46 33.41 -8.37
N GLY A 36 -20.48 32.49 -8.33
CA GLY A 36 -19.37 32.43 -9.29
C GLY A 36 -18.22 33.39 -8.97
N SER A 37 -18.23 34.01 -7.78
CA SER A 37 -17.14 34.87 -7.30
C SER A 37 -15.96 34.04 -6.77
N ALA A 38 -14.77 34.65 -6.70
CA ALA A 38 -13.61 34.08 -6.01
C ALA A 38 -13.88 33.79 -4.51
N SER A 39 -14.85 34.48 -3.90
CA SER A 39 -15.32 34.27 -2.53
C SER A 39 -16.43 33.22 -2.41
N ASP A 40 -17.24 33.02 -3.46
CA ASP A 40 -18.44 32.16 -3.48
C ASP A 40 -18.52 31.37 -4.80
N PRO A 41 -17.71 30.31 -4.95
CA PRO A 41 -17.65 29.53 -6.19
C PRO A 41 -18.93 28.73 -6.40
N ILE A 42 -19.29 28.52 -7.67
CA ILE A 42 -20.37 27.61 -8.06
C ILE A 42 -19.97 26.19 -7.66
N THR A 43 -20.68 25.60 -6.69
CA THR A 43 -20.55 24.19 -6.29
C THR A 43 -21.56 23.33 -7.05
N ILE A 44 -21.09 22.24 -7.63
CA ILE A 44 -21.92 21.17 -8.16
C ILE A 44 -22.03 20.13 -7.04
N ILE A 45 -23.23 19.94 -6.49
CA ILE A 45 -23.49 18.89 -5.49
C ILE A 45 -24.02 17.68 -6.25
N GLU A 46 -23.15 16.69 -6.48
CA GLU A 46 -23.59 15.32 -6.77
C GLU A 46 -23.81 14.62 -5.42
N ASP A 47 -25.01 14.05 -5.21
CA ASP A 47 -25.30 13.19 -4.06
C ASP A 47 -24.51 11.89 -4.19
N VAL A 48 -23.21 11.92 -3.86
CA VAL A 48 -22.35 10.92 -3.20
C VAL A 48 -20.91 11.48 -3.26
N THR A 49 -20.44 12.06 -2.15
CA THR A 49 -19.02 12.21 -1.75
C THR A 49 -18.08 13.27 -2.37
N GLY A 50 -18.53 14.32 -3.06
CA GLY A 50 -17.59 15.40 -3.44
C GLY A 50 -18.21 16.72 -3.88
N GLN A 51 -17.84 17.82 -3.22
CA GLN A 51 -18.17 19.18 -3.69
C GLN A 51 -17.13 19.64 -4.73
N GLU A 52 -17.36 19.32 -6.00
CA GLU A 52 -16.58 19.88 -7.11
C GLU A 52 -17.14 21.25 -7.51
N THR A 53 -16.25 22.25 -7.56
CA THR A 53 -16.60 23.60 -8.01
C THR A 53 -16.18 23.77 -9.46
N LEU A 54 -17.02 24.39 -10.29
CA LEU A 54 -16.71 24.65 -11.71
C LEU A 54 -15.45 25.52 -11.91
N TYR A 55 -15.10 26.33 -10.90
CA TYR A 55 -13.86 27.12 -10.84
C TYR A 55 -13.19 26.97 -9.46
N PRO A 56 -12.29 25.99 -9.30
CA PRO A 56 -11.51 25.85 -8.08
C PRO A 56 -10.56 27.05 -7.91
N SER A 57 -10.56 27.68 -6.74
CA SER A 57 -9.58 28.73 -6.42
C SER A 57 -8.16 28.16 -6.52
N LYS A 58 -7.19 28.94 -7.04
CA LYS A 58 -5.75 28.56 -7.09
C LYS A 58 -5.23 28.06 -5.73
N LYS A 59 -5.76 28.61 -4.63
CA LYS A 59 -5.46 28.15 -3.26
C LYS A 59 -5.94 26.72 -2.98
N ARG A 60 -7.13 26.36 -3.45
CA ARG A 60 -7.69 24.99 -3.32
C ARG A 60 -6.89 23.98 -4.14
N ILE A 61 -6.54 24.34 -5.38
CA ILE A 61 -5.74 23.47 -6.27
C ILE A 61 -4.41 23.12 -5.60
N ARG A 62 -3.66 24.13 -5.13
CA ARG A 62 -2.38 23.90 -4.44
C ARG A 62 -2.52 23.04 -3.18
N ALA A 63 -3.53 23.28 -2.35
CA ALA A 63 -3.77 22.47 -1.15
C ALA A 63 -4.14 21.02 -1.48
N GLN A 64 -4.86 20.79 -2.58
CA GLN A 64 -5.21 19.46 -3.05
C GLN A 64 -3.99 18.73 -3.62
N GLU A 65 -3.16 19.40 -4.43
CA GLU A 65 -1.90 18.86 -4.94
C GLU A 65 -0.93 18.49 -3.79
N GLU A 66 -0.81 19.35 -2.77
CA GLU A 66 0.01 19.07 -1.58
C GLU A 66 -0.50 17.83 -0.82
N LYS A 67 -1.83 17.67 -0.68
CA LYS A 67 -2.46 16.52 -0.03
C LYS A 67 -2.30 15.24 -0.86
N GLU A 68 -2.45 15.32 -2.17
CA GLU A 68 -2.25 14.20 -3.11
C GLU A 68 -0.78 13.76 -3.13
N ALA A 69 0.16 14.71 -3.10
CA ALA A 69 1.59 14.41 -2.99
C ALA A 69 1.91 13.72 -1.66
N GLN A 70 1.34 14.20 -0.55
CA GLN A 70 1.50 13.59 0.76
C GLN A 70 0.93 12.16 0.81
N LEU A 71 -0.25 11.94 0.20
CA LEU A 71 -0.86 10.62 0.08
C LEU A 71 -0.05 9.70 -0.85
N GLY A 72 0.53 10.25 -1.92
CA GLY A 72 1.39 9.52 -2.84
C GLY A 72 2.69 9.03 -2.20
N PHE A 73 3.30 9.84 -1.33
CA PHE A 73 4.46 9.42 -0.55
C PHE A 73 4.11 8.34 0.46
N SER A 74 3.05 8.53 1.25
CA SER A 74 2.67 7.57 2.30
C SER A 74 2.26 6.21 1.72
N SER A 75 1.58 6.20 0.58
CA SER A 75 1.24 4.97 -0.15
C SER A 75 2.50 4.17 -0.53
N LYS A 76 3.52 4.83 -1.12
CA LYS A 76 4.78 4.17 -1.48
C LYS A 76 5.53 3.61 -0.26
N VAL A 77 5.56 4.36 0.83
CA VAL A 77 6.17 3.90 2.10
C VAL A 77 5.40 2.70 2.66
N ALA A 78 4.06 2.76 2.65
CA ALA A 78 3.21 1.67 3.11
C ALA A 78 3.46 0.37 2.32
N GLU A 79 3.61 0.44 0.99
CA GLU A 79 3.93 -0.73 0.15
C GLU A 79 5.24 -1.41 0.56
N ILE A 80 6.29 -0.65 0.87
CA ILE A 80 7.60 -1.19 1.29
C ILE A 80 7.50 -1.87 2.66
N LEU A 81 6.58 -1.41 3.50
CA LEU A 81 6.36 -1.90 4.85
C LEU A 81 5.23 -2.95 4.95
N LYS A 82 4.88 -3.60 3.83
CA LYS A 82 3.93 -4.71 3.84
C LYS A 82 4.60 -6.03 4.18
N CYS A 83 3.92 -6.83 4.99
CA CYS A 83 4.28 -8.21 5.24
C CYS A 83 3.98 -9.08 4.00
N ALA A 84 4.95 -9.83 3.49
CA ALA A 84 4.72 -10.69 2.32
C ALA A 84 3.78 -11.88 2.61
N ILE A 85 3.51 -12.20 3.88
CA ILE A 85 2.62 -13.29 4.29
C ILE A 85 1.15 -12.82 4.33
N CYS A 86 0.84 -11.80 5.14
CA CYS A 86 -0.54 -11.31 5.28
C CYS A 86 -0.91 -10.16 4.33
N ARG A 87 0.06 -9.59 3.60
CA ARG A 87 -0.09 -8.44 2.67
C ARG A 87 -0.58 -7.14 3.32
N GLY A 88 -0.73 -7.13 4.64
CA GLY A 88 -0.99 -5.94 5.44
C GLY A 88 0.29 -5.22 5.86
N LEU A 89 0.14 -4.00 6.40
CA LEU A 89 1.24 -3.27 7.03
C LEU A 89 1.83 -4.11 8.17
N LEU A 90 3.16 -4.09 8.31
CA LEU A 90 3.87 -4.86 9.34
C LEU A 90 3.34 -4.57 10.74
N TYR A 91 3.09 -5.60 11.53
CA TYR A 91 2.67 -5.51 12.93
C TYR A 91 3.67 -6.27 13.80
N LYS A 92 4.30 -5.58 14.76
CA LYS A 92 5.45 -6.08 15.54
C LYS A 92 6.50 -6.73 14.61
N PRO A 93 7.16 -5.94 13.75
CA PRO A 93 8.03 -6.48 12.71
C PRO A 93 9.19 -7.30 13.28
N VAL A 94 9.41 -8.46 12.68
CA VAL A 94 10.59 -9.30 12.88
C VAL A 94 11.37 -9.41 11.57
N MET A 95 12.69 -9.35 11.70
CA MET A 95 13.64 -9.41 10.59
C MET A 95 14.31 -10.78 10.56
N THR A 96 14.43 -11.36 9.37
CA THR A 96 15.10 -12.65 9.16
C THR A 96 16.57 -12.45 8.77
N HIS A 97 17.51 -13.08 9.47
CA HIS A 97 18.94 -13.02 9.14
C HIS A 97 19.37 -14.24 8.30
N PRO A 98 20.19 -14.09 7.24
CA PRO A 98 20.93 -12.88 6.83
C PRO A 98 20.24 -12.00 5.77
N CYS A 99 19.09 -12.40 5.24
CA CYS A 99 18.48 -11.71 4.09
C CYS A 99 17.75 -10.39 4.42
N ALA A 100 17.58 -10.06 5.70
CA ALA A 100 16.97 -8.82 6.20
C ALA A 100 15.52 -8.55 5.74
N HIS A 101 14.77 -9.56 5.32
CA HIS A 101 13.34 -9.45 5.06
C HIS A 101 12.52 -9.36 6.35
N ARG A 102 11.39 -8.65 6.30
CA ARG A 102 10.57 -8.31 7.47
C ARG A 102 9.17 -8.88 7.35
N PHE A 103 8.67 -9.38 8.47
CA PHE A 103 7.34 -9.99 8.58
C PHE A 103 6.69 -9.59 9.90
N CYS A 104 5.37 -9.76 10.03
CA CYS A 104 4.72 -9.65 11.34
C CYS A 104 5.19 -10.79 12.25
N ALA A 105 5.42 -10.51 13.53
CA ALA A 105 5.83 -11.51 14.52
C ALA A 105 4.92 -12.74 14.51
N GLY A 106 3.60 -12.56 14.57
CA GLY A 106 2.64 -13.66 14.50
C GLY A 106 2.67 -14.44 13.17
N CYS A 107 2.85 -13.76 12.03
CA CYS A 107 2.92 -14.43 10.72
C CYS A 107 4.13 -15.36 10.61
N LEU A 108 5.30 -14.88 11.04
CA LEU A 108 6.52 -15.68 10.97
C LEU A 108 6.49 -16.82 11.99
N SER A 109 5.92 -16.59 13.18
CA SER A 109 5.73 -17.63 14.21
C SER A 109 4.90 -18.79 13.67
N LEU A 110 3.76 -18.52 13.04
CA LEU A 110 2.93 -19.56 12.40
C LEU A 110 3.68 -20.33 11.30
N THR A 111 4.53 -19.64 10.55
CA THR A 111 5.34 -20.27 9.49
C THR A 111 6.37 -21.23 10.10
N ILE A 112 7.03 -20.82 11.18
CA ILE A 112 7.98 -21.65 11.92
C ILE A 112 7.27 -22.85 12.57
N ASP A 113 6.10 -22.65 13.17
CA ASP A 113 5.32 -23.71 13.78
C ASP A 113 4.85 -24.76 12.77
N HIS A 114 4.42 -24.33 11.59
CA HIS A 114 4.04 -25.23 10.50
C HIS A 114 5.25 -26.00 9.96
N TRP A 115 6.37 -25.31 9.78
CA TRP A 115 7.63 -25.91 9.35
C TRP A 115 8.13 -26.95 10.35
N SER A 116 8.12 -26.63 11.64
CA SER A 116 8.64 -27.50 12.70
C SER A 116 7.91 -28.86 12.79
N ARG A 117 6.64 -28.92 12.36
CA ARG A 117 5.86 -30.17 12.31
C ARG A 117 6.22 -31.08 11.13
N SER A 118 6.77 -30.53 10.05
CA SER A 118 7.05 -31.26 8.81
C SER A 118 8.54 -31.35 8.45
N ALA A 119 9.39 -30.52 9.05
CA ALA A 119 10.81 -30.43 8.75
C ALA A 119 11.61 -31.65 9.22
N ARG A 120 12.55 -32.08 8.37
CA ARG A 120 13.54 -33.11 8.66
C ARG A 120 14.92 -32.56 8.28
N PRO A 121 15.86 -32.38 9.22
CA PRO A 121 15.79 -32.68 10.66
C PRO A 121 14.91 -31.69 11.46
N PRO A 122 14.36 -32.11 12.61
CA PRO A 122 13.59 -31.24 13.51
C PRO A 122 14.47 -30.11 14.08
N GLY A 123 13.86 -28.97 14.41
CA GLY A 123 14.56 -27.82 14.99
C GLY A 123 15.25 -26.90 13.99
N THR A 124 14.98 -27.04 12.69
CA THR A 124 15.45 -26.12 11.65
C THR A 124 14.44 -24.98 11.41
N LEU A 125 14.93 -23.79 11.07
CA LEU A 125 14.06 -22.69 10.63
C LEU A 125 13.61 -22.88 9.17
N PRO A 126 12.41 -22.42 8.79
CA PRO A 126 11.98 -22.40 7.40
C PRO A 126 12.85 -21.48 6.55
N PRO A 127 12.91 -21.68 5.22
CA PRO A 127 13.48 -20.69 4.32
C PRO A 127 12.66 -19.40 4.35
N CYS A 128 13.30 -18.27 4.06
CA CYS A 128 12.64 -16.97 4.03
C CYS A 128 11.44 -16.97 3.05
N PRO A 129 10.22 -16.57 3.48
CA PRO A 129 9.06 -16.54 2.59
C PRO A 129 9.21 -15.62 1.37
N THR A 130 10.08 -14.61 1.45
CA THR A 130 10.31 -13.64 0.36
C THR A 130 11.37 -14.11 -0.62
N CYS A 131 12.57 -14.46 -0.15
CA CYS A 131 13.72 -14.76 -1.01
C CYS A 131 14.17 -16.23 -0.99
N ARG A 132 13.51 -17.08 -0.20
CA ARG A 132 13.81 -18.52 -0.04
C ARG A 132 15.20 -18.85 0.51
N SER A 133 16.00 -17.85 0.88
CA SER A 133 17.29 -18.05 1.53
C SER A 133 17.12 -18.72 2.89
N ALA A 134 18.06 -19.56 3.27
CA ALA A 134 18.08 -20.20 4.59
C ALA A 134 18.13 -19.15 5.70
N MET A 135 17.24 -19.29 6.68
CA MET A 135 17.19 -18.42 7.85
C MET A 135 18.05 -19.00 8.96
N SER A 136 18.88 -18.16 9.57
CA SER A 136 19.73 -18.56 10.71
C SER A 136 19.18 -18.08 12.04
N THR A 137 18.63 -16.86 12.07
CA THR A 137 18.00 -16.29 13.27
C THR A 137 16.95 -15.25 12.87
N THR A 138 16.15 -14.85 13.84
CA THR A 138 15.09 -13.85 13.72
C THR A 138 15.25 -12.79 14.79
N ILE A 139 15.18 -11.52 14.42
CA ILE A 139 15.45 -10.38 15.31
C ILE A 139 14.23 -9.45 15.30
N GLN A 140 13.75 -9.04 16.47
CA GLN A 140 12.72 -7.99 16.56
C GLN A 140 13.28 -6.66 16.03
N ASP A 141 12.62 -6.07 15.04
CA ASP A 141 13.09 -4.84 14.40
C ASP A 141 12.37 -3.62 14.99
N ARG A 142 12.93 -3.10 16.09
CA ARG A 142 12.38 -1.92 16.78
C ARG A 142 12.40 -0.65 15.92
N THR A 143 13.38 -0.52 15.03
CA THR A 143 13.51 0.64 14.15
C THR A 143 12.37 0.66 13.14
N THR A 144 12.08 -0.47 12.52
CA THR A 144 10.95 -0.58 11.59
C THR A 144 9.62 -0.44 12.32
N ALA A 145 9.51 -0.94 13.56
CA ALA A 145 8.33 -0.73 14.38
C ALA A 145 8.04 0.76 14.58
N ALA A 146 9.05 1.54 14.97
CA ALA A 146 8.90 2.99 15.14
C ALA A 146 8.47 3.71 13.85
N VAL A 147 9.01 3.32 12.69
CA VAL A 147 8.61 3.89 11.40
C VAL A 147 7.16 3.55 11.06
N VAL A 148 6.74 2.31 11.31
CA VAL A 148 5.34 1.89 11.13
C VAL A 148 4.43 2.69 12.06
N ASP A 149 4.80 2.85 13.33
CA ASP A 149 4.00 3.60 14.31
C ASP A 149 3.81 5.06 13.86
N CYS A 150 4.89 5.75 13.45
CA CYS A 150 4.79 7.11 12.90
C CYS A 150 3.90 7.19 11.65
N LEU A 151 3.93 6.16 10.78
CA LEU A 151 3.06 6.10 9.61
C LEU A 151 1.59 5.96 10.01
N LEU A 152 1.29 5.14 11.01
CA LEU A 152 -0.07 4.93 11.51
C LEU A 152 -0.62 6.16 12.26
N ASP A 153 0.22 6.89 12.97
CA ASP A 153 -0.15 8.16 13.61
C ASP A 153 -0.59 9.21 12.58
N CYS A 154 0.07 9.24 11.42
CA CYS A 154 -0.25 10.17 10.34
C CYS A 154 -1.40 9.68 9.44
N PHE A 155 -1.56 8.36 9.28
CA PHE A 155 -2.55 7.76 8.38
C PHE A 155 -3.28 6.58 9.07
N PRO A 156 -4.25 6.88 9.95
CA PRO A 156 -5.00 5.84 10.67
C PRO A 156 -5.80 4.90 9.76
N SER A 157 -6.09 5.30 8.52
CA SER A 157 -6.77 4.45 7.53
C SER A 157 -5.95 3.23 7.09
N LEU A 158 -4.64 3.20 7.37
CA LEU A 158 -3.76 2.08 7.05
C LEU A 158 -3.70 1.01 8.16
N ILE A 159 -4.36 1.26 9.30
CA ILE A 159 -4.38 0.34 10.43
C ILE A 159 -5.05 -0.98 10.02
N GLN A 160 -4.38 -2.08 10.32
CA GLN A 160 -4.95 -3.42 10.12
C GLN A 160 -6.18 -3.64 11.03
N PRO A 161 -7.20 -4.38 10.56
CA PRO A 161 -8.43 -4.61 11.34
C PRO A 161 -8.11 -5.25 12.69
N ALA A 162 -8.84 -4.86 13.74
CA ALA A 162 -8.57 -5.26 15.11
C ALA A 162 -8.52 -6.78 15.30
N HIS A 163 -9.45 -7.51 14.69
CA HIS A 163 -9.47 -8.98 14.70
C HIS A 163 -8.17 -9.59 14.14
N HIS A 164 -7.62 -9.03 13.05
CA HIS A 164 -6.36 -9.50 12.48
C HIS A 164 -5.19 -9.30 13.44
N ARG A 165 -5.13 -8.13 14.11
CA ARG A 165 -4.07 -7.84 15.10
C ARG A 165 -4.13 -8.78 16.30
N GLN A 166 -5.34 -9.06 16.80
CA GLN A 166 -5.55 -10.02 17.89
C GLN A 166 -5.08 -11.43 17.52
N LEU A 167 -5.36 -11.88 16.30
CA LEU A 167 -4.84 -13.16 15.81
C LEU A 167 -3.32 -13.17 15.74
N LEU A 168 -2.69 -12.10 15.22
CA LEU A 168 -1.24 -12.00 15.18
C LEU A 168 -0.61 -12.01 16.59
N ASP A 169 -1.24 -11.34 17.56
CA ASP A 169 -0.79 -11.35 18.95
C ASP A 169 -0.92 -12.74 19.58
N SER A 170 -1.98 -13.48 19.28
CA SER A 170 -2.21 -14.83 19.82
C SER A 170 -1.16 -15.86 19.36
N CYS A 171 -0.53 -15.61 18.21
CA CYS A 171 0.48 -16.49 17.63
C CYS A 171 1.90 -15.94 17.78
N ASP A 172 2.11 -14.79 18.42
CA ASP A 172 3.42 -14.15 18.52
C ASP A 172 4.29 -14.80 19.61
N HIS A 173 5.24 -15.63 19.18
CA HIS A 173 6.20 -16.28 20.09
C HIS A 173 7.45 -15.43 20.35
N PHE A 174 7.67 -14.35 19.59
CA PHE A 174 8.86 -13.49 19.69
C PHE A 174 8.73 -12.46 20.82
N SER A 175 7.52 -11.97 21.09
CA SER A 175 7.26 -11.00 22.16
C SER A 175 7.09 -11.64 23.54
N CYS A 176 7.06 -12.97 23.64
CA CYS A 176 6.93 -13.68 24.89
C CYS A 176 8.30 -13.89 25.58
N PRO A 177 8.50 -13.44 26.84
CA PRO A 177 9.77 -13.60 27.55
C PRO A 177 10.19 -15.06 27.80
N ARG A 178 9.28 -16.03 27.64
CA ARG A 178 9.52 -17.45 27.98
C ARG A 178 10.17 -18.27 26.87
N GLN A 179 10.30 -17.74 25.65
CA GLN A 179 10.88 -18.48 24.53
C GLN A 179 11.92 -17.62 23.81
N ILE A 180 12.97 -17.25 24.55
CA ILE A 180 14.27 -17.13 23.92
C ILE A 180 14.55 -18.54 23.39
N PHE A 181 14.41 -18.74 22.08
CA PHE A 181 15.06 -19.85 21.39
C PHE A 181 16.54 -19.74 21.76
N GLN A 182 16.92 -20.44 22.83
CA GLN A 182 18.31 -20.62 23.19
C GLN A 182 18.93 -21.27 21.97
N ASN A 183 19.80 -20.50 21.32
CA ASN A 183 20.75 -20.99 20.35
C ASN A 183 21.26 -22.34 20.85
N GLY A 184 21.10 -23.38 20.02
CA GLY A 184 21.63 -24.71 20.27
C GLY A 184 23.15 -24.74 20.31
N ALA A 185 23.75 -24.06 21.28
CA ALA A 185 25.07 -24.35 21.79
C ALA A 185 24.87 -25.27 22.99
N SER A 186 24.78 -26.57 22.72
CA SER A 186 25.04 -27.58 23.74
C SER A 186 26.51 -27.50 24.11
N ILE A 187 26.78 -27.26 25.39
CA ILE A 187 28.03 -27.63 26.07
C ILE A 187 28.24 -29.14 26.05
#